data_AF-A0A263D2J1-F1
#
_entry.id   AF-A0A263D2J1-F1
#
_cell.length_a   1.000
_cell.length_b   1.000
_cell.length_c   1.000
_cell.angle_alpha   90.00
_cell.angle_beta   90.00
_cell.angle_gamma   90.00
#
_symmetry.space_group_name_H-M   'P 1'
#
loop_
_entity.id
_entity.type
_entity.pdbx_description
1 polymer ?
#
loop_
_entity_poly.entity_id
_entity_poly.type
_entity_poly.pdbx_seq_one_letter_code
_entity_poly.pdbx_strand_id
1 'polypeptide(L)'
;MTDRSRGTGGAVGPPWSVDLLADLQAGVLDEREAAELWPRVEHDPEALAILAALDSTSADLAGLAEAPAEPMPAHFAARLDAALAQESQQRAAATSTAGPAAVPAAAAEPGVAPVVSMDAARRKRNKRIGWGAGVLTAAAAAVAAIAIVVPSNSTTGGDAVAQPSSAPAPGAEPPLALQEEGLNAGAIGPAVNARDFGPLENEDRLAACMESNGIDPSIKPAGIRGVTVDGQPATLILLPSGQIGQFRLVAFAPDCGPGNPGTVFDRTVG
;
A
#
# COMPACT_ATOMS: atom_id res chain seq x y z
N MET A 1 15.62 -4.01 8.49
CA MET A 1 15.93 -4.63 9.79
C MET A 1 15.30 -3.76 10.85
N THR A 2 14.04 -4.00 11.17
CA THR A 2 13.38 -3.40 12.33
C THR A 2 12.84 -4.58 13.13
N ASP A 3 13.44 -4.81 14.29
CA ASP A 3 13.00 -5.79 15.27
C ASP A 3 11.60 -5.38 15.74
N ARG A 4 10.55 -5.99 15.15
CA ARG A 4 9.15 -5.76 15.53
C ARG A 4 8.74 -6.53 16.78
N SER A 5 9.70 -7.10 17.51
CA SER A 5 9.43 -7.75 18.79
C SER A 5 9.67 -6.79 19.96
N ARG A 6 8.79 -5.80 20.12
CA ARG A 6 8.44 -5.23 21.46
C ARG A 6 7.26 -4.24 21.37
N GLY A 7 6.06 -4.75 21.62
CA GLY A 7 5.09 -4.06 22.47
C GLY A 7 3.95 -3.28 21.81
N THR A 8 2.89 -3.97 21.37
CA THR A 8 1.52 -3.49 21.63
C THR A 8 1.29 -3.54 23.15
N GLY A 9 1.70 -2.48 23.86
CA GLY A 9 1.47 -2.26 25.29
C GLY A 9 2.20 -3.23 26.24
N GLY A 10 3.28 -2.79 26.90
CA GLY A 10 3.79 -3.61 28.02
C GLY A 10 5.10 -3.23 28.71
N ALA A 11 5.96 -2.38 28.15
CA ALA A 11 7.16 -1.95 28.86
C ALA A 11 7.38 -0.45 28.67
N VAL A 12 6.94 0.34 29.65
CA VAL A 12 7.34 1.74 29.74
C VAL A 12 8.73 1.77 30.39
N GLY A 13 9.75 1.47 29.60
CA GLY A 13 11.15 1.52 30.01
C GLY A 13 12.10 0.83 29.02
N PRO A 14 13.43 1.01 29.20
CA PRO A 14 14.43 0.40 28.34
C PRO A 14 14.33 -1.13 28.30
N PRO A 15 14.61 -1.77 27.15
CA PRO A 15 14.82 -1.13 25.85
C PRO A 15 13.52 -0.61 25.24
N TRP A 16 13.50 0.68 24.87
CA TRP A 16 12.34 1.35 24.27
C TRP A 16 11.95 0.69 22.95
N SER A 17 10.65 0.65 22.65
CA SER A 17 10.21 0.29 21.30
C SER A 17 10.50 1.44 20.34
N VAL A 18 10.91 1.10 19.11
CA VAL A 18 11.15 2.11 18.06
C VAL A 18 9.87 2.87 17.74
N ASP A 19 8.72 2.19 17.76
CA ASP A 19 7.42 2.80 17.50
C ASP A 19 7.08 3.87 18.55
N LEU A 20 7.36 3.62 19.84
CA LEU A 20 7.13 4.61 20.90
C LEU A 20 8.04 5.84 20.75
N LEU A 21 9.32 5.64 20.40
CA LEU A 21 10.25 6.74 20.15
C LEU A 21 9.83 7.55 18.91
N ALA A 22 9.32 6.88 17.88
CA ALA A 22 8.78 7.53 16.69
C ALA A 22 7.51 8.33 17.01
N ASP A 23 6.57 7.78 17.77
CA ASP A 23 5.34 8.48 18.18
C ASP A 23 5.66 9.70 19.09
N LEU A 24 6.65 9.57 19.97
CA LEU A 24 7.15 10.66 20.80
C LEU A 24 7.79 11.77 19.95
N GLN A 25 8.67 11.42 19.00
CA GLN A 25 9.34 12.36 18.11
C GLN A 25 8.36 13.05 17.14
N ALA A 26 7.35 12.33 16.66
CA ALA A 26 6.32 12.85 15.78
C ALA A 26 5.27 13.71 16.53
N GLY A 27 5.33 13.80 17.86
CA GLY A 27 4.37 14.55 18.68
C GLY A 27 2.96 13.96 18.62
N VAL A 28 2.83 12.65 18.38
CA VAL A 28 1.56 11.93 18.28
C VAL A 28 1.00 11.59 19.67
N LEU A 29 1.88 11.44 20.66
CA LEU A 29 1.51 11.15 22.05
C LEU A 29 0.83 12.35 22.71
N ASP A 30 0.02 12.07 23.75
CA ASP A 30 -0.57 13.14 24.52
C ASP A 30 0.47 13.94 25.32
N GLU A 31 0.20 15.22 25.57
CA GLU A 31 1.18 16.15 26.14
C GLU A 31 1.66 15.72 27.54
N ARG A 32 0.82 15.02 28.30
CA ARG A 32 1.19 14.54 29.65
C ARG A 32 2.08 13.32 29.55
N GLU A 33 1.73 12.37 28.69
CA GLU A 33 2.53 11.18 28.42
C GLU A 33 3.91 11.55 27.85
N ALA A 34 3.97 12.47 26.88
CA ALA A 34 5.23 12.98 26.35
C ALA A 34 6.09 13.64 27.43
N ALA A 35 5.50 14.47 28.30
CA ALA A 35 6.21 15.12 29.40
C ALA A 35 6.76 14.11 30.44
N GLU A 36 6.11 12.97 30.63
CA GLU A 36 6.60 11.89 31.49
C GLU A 36 7.71 11.05 30.82
N LEU A 37 7.70 10.93 29.50
CA LEU A 37 8.64 10.10 28.75
C LEU A 37 9.95 10.83 28.45
N TRP A 38 9.89 12.10 28.04
CA TRP A 38 11.06 12.90 27.65
C TRP A 38 12.20 12.86 28.66
N PRO A 39 11.98 13.08 29.98
CA PRO A 39 13.07 13.01 30.95
C PRO A 39 13.76 11.65 30.99
N ARG A 40 13.04 10.55 30.79
CA ARG A 40 13.62 9.19 30.81
C ARG A 40 14.41 8.90 29.54
N VAL A 41 13.90 9.36 28.39
CA VAL A 41 14.56 9.23 27.08
C VAL A 41 15.84 10.07 27.02
N GLU A 42 15.84 11.29 27.58
CA GLU A 42 17.03 12.15 27.65
C GLU A 42 18.18 11.55 28.47
N HIS A 43 17.87 10.68 29.45
CA HIS A 43 18.87 9.99 30.25
C HIS A 43 19.37 8.68 29.61
N ASP A 44 18.84 8.29 28.45
CA ASP A 44 19.19 7.07 27.73
C ASP A 44 19.93 7.38 26.41
N PRO A 45 21.25 7.16 26.32
CA PRO A 45 22.02 7.48 25.13
C PRO A 45 21.66 6.63 23.91
N GLU A 46 21.13 5.41 24.10
CA GLU A 46 20.69 4.56 23.00
C GLU A 46 19.40 5.12 22.39
N ALA A 47 18.47 5.56 23.23
CA ALA A 47 17.23 6.20 22.79
C ALA A 47 17.51 7.50 22.02
N LEU A 48 18.45 8.33 22.53
CA LEU A 48 18.88 9.55 21.84
C LEU A 48 19.52 9.27 20.47
N ALA A 49 20.28 8.17 20.34
CA ALA A 49 20.85 7.77 19.05
C ALA A 49 19.76 7.40 18.02
N ILE A 50 18.70 6.71 18.47
CA ILE A 50 17.55 6.38 17.61
C ILE A 50 16.79 7.64 17.20
N LEU A 51 16.52 8.56 18.14
CA LEU A 51 15.87 9.83 17.84
C LEU A 51 16.66 10.66 16.82
N ALA A 52 17.97 10.75 16.98
CA ALA A 52 18.84 11.44 16.01
C ALA A 52 18.78 10.82 14.61
N ALA A 53 18.67 9.49 14.50
CA ALA A 53 18.51 8.81 13.21
C ALA A 53 17.14 9.12 12.55
N LEU A 54 16.07 9.21 13.36
CA LEU A 54 14.74 9.62 12.89
C LEU A 54 14.71 11.07 12.40
N ASP A 55 15.37 11.97 13.12
CA ASP A 55 15.50 13.38 12.73
C ASP A 55 16.30 13.54 11.43
N SER A 56 17.40 12.79 11.27
CA SER A 56 18.16 12.76 10.01
C SER A 56 17.29 12.30 8.84
N THR A 57 16.51 11.23 9.04
CA THR A 57 15.60 10.72 8.00
C THR A 57 14.54 11.76 7.65
N SER A 58 14.00 12.45 8.64
CA SER A 58 13.01 13.52 8.44
C SER A 58 13.60 14.70 7.67
N ALA A 59 14.85 15.08 7.97
CA ALA A 59 15.57 16.11 7.25
C ALA A 59 15.88 15.70 5.79
N ASP A 60 16.30 14.47 5.56
CA ASP A 60 16.56 13.93 4.21
C ASP A 60 15.28 13.95 3.37
N LEU A 61 14.15 13.51 3.94
CA LEU A 61 12.84 13.54 3.29
C LEU A 61 12.37 14.97 3.01
N ALA A 62 12.60 15.91 3.93
CA ALA A 62 12.31 17.32 3.71
C ALA A 62 13.15 17.89 2.54
N GLY A 63 14.43 17.51 2.45
CA GLY A 63 15.29 17.87 1.32
C GLY A 63 14.77 17.35 -0.03
N LEU A 64 14.17 16.16 -0.06
CA LEU A 64 13.51 15.64 -1.28
C LEU A 64 12.28 16.46 -1.66
N ALA A 65 11.53 17.00 -0.70
CA ALA A 65 10.36 17.83 -0.98
C ALA A 65 10.74 19.19 -1.60
N GLU A 66 11.95 19.68 -1.35
CA GLU A 66 12.50 20.90 -1.96
C GLU A 66 13.01 20.67 -3.39
N ALA A 67 13.21 19.41 -3.80
CA ALA A 67 13.65 19.10 -5.15
C ALA A 67 12.57 19.49 -6.17
N PRO A 68 12.96 19.94 -7.39
CA PRO A 68 12.00 20.24 -8.44
C PRO A 68 11.18 19.01 -8.80
N ALA A 69 9.87 19.06 -8.53
CA ALA A 69 8.96 18.00 -8.94
C ALA A 69 8.67 18.08 -10.45
N GLU A 70 8.61 16.93 -11.12
CA GLU A 70 8.13 16.89 -12.50
C GLU A 70 6.68 17.37 -12.59
N PRO A 71 6.31 18.12 -13.64
CA PRO A 71 4.95 18.62 -13.78
C PRO A 71 3.96 17.45 -13.91
N MET A 72 2.83 17.57 -13.22
CA MET A 72 1.75 16.59 -13.31
C MET A 72 1.30 16.41 -14.77
N PRO A 73 1.15 15.17 -15.28
CA PRO A 73 0.64 14.94 -16.62
C PRO A 73 -0.73 15.59 -16.84
N ALA A 74 -0.90 16.29 -17.96
CA ALA A 74 -2.06 17.17 -18.20
C ALA A 74 -3.42 16.47 -18.08
N HIS A 75 -3.50 15.19 -18.43
CA HIS A 75 -4.75 14.43 -18.34
C HIS A 75 -5.20 14.19 -16.88
N PHE A 76 -4.27 14.11 -15.92
CA PHE A 76 -4.62 14.02 -14.49
C PHE A 76 -5.08 15.37 -13.95
N ALA A 77 -4.41 16.46 -14.31
CA ALA A 77 -4.84 17.81 -13.95
C ALA A 77 -6.27 18.09 -14.46
N ALA A 78 -6.53 17.81 -15.74
CA ALA A 78 -7.86 17.99 -16.33
C ALA A 78 -8.94 17.15 -15.64
N ARG A 79 -8.60 15.92 -15.21
CA ARG A 79 -9.52 15.06 -14.45
C ARG A 79 -9.83 15.64 -13.06
N LEU A 80 -8.83 16.19 -12.37
CA LEU A 80 -9.01 16.83 -11.07
C LEU A 80 -9.86 18.10 -11.20
N ASP A 81 -9.59 18.93 -12.20
CA ASP A 81 -10.37 20.14 -12.48
C ASP A 81 -11.84 19.82 -12.78
N ALA A 82 -12.09 18.78 -13.59
CA ALA A 82 -13.45 18.32 -13.87
C ALA A 82 -14.16 17.80 -12.60
N ALA A 83 -13.45 17.05 -11.74
CA ALA A 83 -14.00 16.56 -10.48
C ALA A 83 -14.35 17.71 -9.52
N LEU A 84 -13.46 18.71 -9.40
CA LEU A 84 -13.69 19.91 -8.58
C LEU A 84 -14.87 20.74 -9.12
N ALA A 85 -14.97 20.91 -10.43
CA ALA A 85 -16.08 21.61 -11.06
C ALA A 85 -17.42 20.92 -10.77
N GLN A 86 -17.47 19.59 -10.89
CA GLN A 86 -18.68 18.81 -10.58
C GLN A 86 -19.09 18.96 -9.10
N GLU A 87 -18.13 18.90 -8.18
CA GLU A 87 -18.38 19.07 -6.75
C GLU A 87 -18.94 20.46 -6.44
N SER A 88 -18.35 21.51 -7.04
CA SER A 88 -18.80 22.89 -6.88
C SER A 88 -20.24 23.10 -7.38
N GLN A 89 -20.59 22.48 -8.51
CA GLN A 89 -21.94 22.53 -9.08
C GLN A 89 -22.94 21.78 -8.20
N GLN A 90 -22.57 20.63 -7.64
CA GLN A 90 -23.42 19.87 -6.72
C GLN A 90 -23.70 20.68 -5.44
N ARG A 91 -22.69 21.35 -4.88
CA ARG A 91 -22.88 22.26 -3.74
C ARG A 91 -23.78 23.45 -4.09
N ALA A 92 -23.57 24.06 -5.25
CA ALA A 92 -24.41 25.17 -5.71
C ALA A 92 -25.88 24.74 -5.87
N ALA A 93 -26.12 23.61 -6.54
CA ALA A 93 -27.46 23.04 -6.73
C ALA A 93 -28.14 22.64 -5.40
N ALA A 94 -27.38 22.08 -4.45
CA ALA A 94 -27.89 21.79 -3.11
C ALA A 94 -28.29 23.06 -2.35
N THR A 95 -27.59 24.17 -2.59
CA THR A 95 -27.90 25.47 -1.98
C THR A 95 -29.08 26.16 -2.67
N SER A 96 -29.25 26.00 -3.99
CA SER A 96 -30.38 26.53 -4.75
C SER A 96 -31.69 25.79 -4.49
N THR A 97 -31.64 24.49 -4.15
CA THR A 97 -32.83 23.70 -3.77
C THR A 97 -33.33 24.03 -2.35
N ALA A 98 -32.51 24.68 -1.51
CA ALA A 98 -32.96 25.31 -0.28
C ALA A 98 -33.56 26.68 -0.62
N GLY A 99 -34.87 26.72 -0.89
CA GLY A 99 -35.59 27.89 -1.39
C GLY A 99 -35.38 29.22 -0.61
N PRO A 100 -35.71 30.37 -1.23
CA PRO A 100 -35.36 31.69 -0.72
C PRO A 100 -36.13 32.03 0.56
N ALA A 101 -35.46 31.97 1.71
CA ALA A 101 -35.82 32.84 2.83
C ALA A 101 -35.17 34.20 2.55
N ALA A 102 -35.97 35.13 2.03
CA ALA A 102 -35.55 36.50 1.72
C ALA A 102 -34.87 37.16 2.93
N VAL A 103 -33.61 37.57 2.75
CA VAL A 103 -32.95 38.58 3.58
C VAL A 103 -32.47 39.64 2.60
N PRO A 104 -32.78 40.95 2.81
CA PRO A 104 -32.48 41.97 1.83
C PRO A 104 -30.97 42.13 1.64
N ALA A 105 -30.59 42.24 0.36
CA ALA A 105 -29.23 42.45 -0.09
C ALA A 105 -28.71 43.83 0.36
N ALA A 106 -27.73 43.83 1.25
CA ALA A 106 -26.76 44.91 1.33
C ALA A 106 -25.57 44.53 0.45
N ALA A 107 -25.17 45.46 -0.41
CA ALA A 107 -24.18 45.30 -1.48
C ALA A 107 -22.93 44.50 -1.07
N ALA A 108 -22.66 43.41 -1.79
CA ALA A 108 -21.43 42.64 -1.68
C ALA A 108 -20.62 42.83 -2.97
N GLU A 109 -19.39 43.31 -2.83
CA GLU A 109 -18.40 43.37 -3.91
C GLU A 109 -17.98 41.95 -4.35
N PRO A 110 -17.66 41.73 -5.63
CA PRO A 110 -17.32 40.42 -6.15
C PRO A 110 -15.88 40.05 -5.80
N GLY A 111 -15.66 38.98 -5.02
CA GLY A 111 -14.32 38.39 -4.94
C GLY A 111 -14.02 37.40 -3.81
N VAL A 112 -14.82 37.32 -2.74
CA VAL A 112 -14.51 36.39 -1.64
C VAL A 112 -15.78 35.67 -1.20
N ALA A 113 -15.77 34.34 -1.26
CA ALA A 113 -16.87 33.52 -0.72
C ALA A 113 -17.10 33.89 0.76
N PRO A 114 -18.35 34.13 1.20
CA PRO A 114 -18.61 34.60 2.55
C PRO A 114 -18.20 33.52 3.56
N VAL A 115 -17.13 33.78 4.31
CA VAL A 115 -16.68 32.91 5.40
C VAL A 115 -17.68 33.05 6.54
N VAL A 116 -18.61 32.11 6.64
CA VAL A 116 -19.60 32.10 7.73
C VAL A 116 -18.88 31.65 9.00
N SER A 117 -18.87 32.50 10.03
CA SER A 117 -18.29 32.14 11.33
C SER A 117 -18.99 30.90 11.91
N MET A 118 -18.21 29.97 12.47
CA MET A 118 -18.74 28.72 13.02
C MET A 118 -19.77 28.97 14.13
N ASP A 119 -19.67 30.09 14.84
CA ASP A 119 -20.63 30.52 15.85
C ASP A 119 -21.99 30.90 15.26
N ALA A 120 -22.01 31.53 14.08
CA ALA A 120 -23.24 31.85 13.36
C ALA A 120 -23.94 30.58 12.84
N ALA A 121 -23.15 29.60 12.38
CA ALA A 121 -23.66 28.29 11.96
C ALA A 121 -24.25 27.48 13.13
N ARG A 122 -23.58 27.48 14.30
CA ARG A 122 -24.04 26.76 15.51
C ARG A 122 -25.36 27.33 16.07
N ARG A 123 -25.53 28.66 16.11
CA ARG A 123 -26.79 29.29 16.57
C ARG A 123 -27.99 28.92 15.69
N LYS A 124 -27.79 28.82 14.37
CA LYS A 124 -28.86 28.45 13.43
C LYS A 124 -29.28 26.98 13.58
N ARG A 125 -28.33 26.09 13.90
CA ARG A 125 -28.59 24.66 14.16
C ARG A 125 -29.36 24.43 15.46
N ASN A 126 -29.00 25.10 16.56
CA ASN A 126 -29.73 24.95 17.83
C ASN A 126 -31.17 25.50 17.76
N LYS A 127 -31.44 26.53 16.95
CA LYS A 127 -32.81 27.01 16.71
C LYS A 127 -33.68 26.01 15.93
N ARG A 128 -33.09 25.17 15.09
CA ARG A 128 -33.83 24.19 14.25
C ARG A 128 -34.11 22.87 14.97
N ILE A 129 -33.28 22.50 15.96
CA ILE A 129 -33.48 21.28 16.76
C ILE A 129 -34.67 21.42 17.73
N GLY A 130 -35.13 22.64 18.03
CA GLY A 130 -36.33 22.87 18.84
C GLY A 130 -37.67 22.52 18.16
N TRP A 131 -37.70 22.28 16.83
CA TRP A 131 -38.94 22.15 16.03
C TRP A 131 -39.03 20.81 15.26
N GLY A 132 -38.36 19.75 15.73
CA GLY A 132 -38.21 18.51 14.96
C GLY A 132 -38.49 17.23 15.72
N ALA A 133 -39.61 17.15 16.46
CA ALA A 133 -40.18 15.88 16.88
C ALA A 133 -41.30 15.51 15.91
N GLY A 134 -41.06 14.58 14.98
CA GLY A 134 -42.13 13.98 14.20
C GLY A 134 -41.74 13.39 12.85
N VAL A 135 -41.96 12.07 12.75
CA VAL A 135 -42.28 11.28 11.55
C VAL A 135 -41.12 10.56 10.85
N LEU A 136 -41.13 9.24 11.06
CA LEU A 136 -40.50 8.16 10.29
C LEU A 136 -41.19 8.01 8.91
N THR A 137 -40.43 7.74 7.85
CA THR A 137 -40.90 6.84 6.77
C THR A 137 -39.72 6.19 6.03
N ALA A 138 -39.87 4.89 5.82
CA ALA A 138 -38.96 4.00 5.09
C ALA A 138 -39.19 4.06 3.57
N ALA A 139 -38.14 3.80 2.78
CA ALA A 139 -38.26 3.15 1.46
C ALA A 139 -36.87 2.67 0.95
N ALA A 140 -36.86 1.42 0.49
CA ALA A 140 -35.74 0.68 -0.08
C ALA A 140 -35.79 0.68 -1.63
N ALA A 141 -34.67 0.29 -2.28
CA ALA A 141 -34.46 -0.16 -3.69
C ALA A 141 -33.38 0.70 -4.40
N ALA A 142 -32.48 0.20 -5.26
CA ALA A 142 -32.07 -1.11 -5.73
C ALA A 142 -30.64 -0.95 -6.30
N VAL A 143 -29.74 -1.93 -6.13
CA VAL A 143 -28.37 -1.88 -6.68
C VAL A 143 -28.30 -2.72 -7.95
N ALA A 144 -28.00 -2.09 -9.08
CA ALA A 144 -27.83 -2.74 -10.38
C ALA A 144 -26.39 -3.28 -10.54
N ALA A 145 -26.27 -4.53 -10.98
CA ALA A 145 -25.02 -5.19 -11.28
C ALA A 145 -24.48 -4.77 -12.66
N ILE A 146 -23.17 -4.47 -12.73
CA ILE A 146 -22.47 -4.19 -13.99
C ILE A 146 -21.66 -5.44 -14.37
N ALA A 147 -21.96 -6.03 -15.52
CA ALA A 147 -21.17 -7.11 -16.13
C ALA A 147 -20.14 -6.52 -17.10
N ILE A 148 -18.87 -6.90 -16.95
CA ILE A 148 -17.79 -6.53 -17.87
C ILE A 148 -17.51 -7.73 -18.78
N VAL A 149 -17.63 -7.53 -20.09
CA VAL A 149 -17.23 -8.48 -21.14
C VAL A 149 -15.87 -8.04 -21.68
N VAL A 150 -14.89 -8.93 -21.69
CA VAL A 150 -13.60 -8.75 -22.38
C VAL A 150 -13.51 -9.82 -23.48
N PRO A 151 -13.34 -9.45 -24.77
CA PRO A 151 -13.12 -10.41 -25.84
C PRO A 151 -11.65 -10.83 -25.91
N SER A 152 -11.44 -12.15 -25.97
CA SER A 152 -10.15 -12.79 -26.27
C SER A 152 -9.94 -12.89 -27.78
N ASN A 153 -8.78 -12.45 -28.29
CA ASN A 153 -8.36 -12.71 -29.66
C ASN A 153 -7.06 -13.52 -29.65
N SER A 154 -7.13 -14.74 -30.17
CA SER A 154 -6.01 -15.63 -30.43
C SER A 154 -5.70 -15.60 -31.93
N THR A 155 -4.44 -15.36 -32.32
CA THR A 155 -3.95 -15.79 -33.65
C THR A 155 -2.50 -16.26 -33.58
N THR A 156 -2.28 -17.39 -34.25
CA THR A 156 -1.17 -18.34 -34.28
C THR A 156 -0.06 -18.00 -35.29
N GLY A 157 1.21 -18.27 -34.90
CA GLY A 157 2.17 -19.08 -35.68
C GLY A 157 3.15 -18.41 -36.67
N GLY A 158 4.45 -18.72 -36.51
CA GLY A 158 5.46 -18.67 -37.58
C GLY A 158 6.93 -18.55 -37.11
N ASP A 159 7.68 -19.65 -37.17
CA ASP A 159 9.10 -19.84 -36.79
C ASP A 159 10.15 -19.07 -37.63
N ALA A 160 11.27 -18.64 -37.01
CA ALA A 160 12.66 -18.70 -37.56
C ALA A 160 13.76 -18.14 -36.61
N VAL A 161 14.55 -19.05 -36.05
CA VAL A 161 16.03 -19.12 -35.82
C VAL A 161 16.94 -17.85 -35.80
N ALA A 162 17.68 -17.73 -34.67
CA ALA A 162 19.01 -17.13 -34.39
C ALA A 162 19.28 -15.59 -34.41
N GLN A 163 19.51 -15.00 -33.22
CA GLN A 163 20.81 -14.56 -32.65
C GLN A 163 20.59 -13.44 -31.58
N PRO A 164 21.23 -13.48 -30.38
CA PRO A 164 20.74 -12.75 -29.21
C PRO A 164 21.31 -11.35 -29.11
N SER A 165 20.46 -10.35 -29.38
CA SER A 165 20.57 -8.99 -28.83
C SER A 165 19.22 -8.30 -29.06
N SER A 166 18.35 -8.36 -28.06
CA SER A 166 17.10 -7.60 -28.09
C SER A 166 16.88 -6.95 -26.74
N ALA A 167 16.80 -5.63 -26.77
CA ALA A 167 16.30 -4.75 -25.73
C ALA A 167 14.96 -5.24 -25.15
N PRO A 168 14.57 -4.81 -23.93
CA PRO A 168 13.36 -5.29 -23.27
C PRO A 168 12.12 -4.95 -24.10
N ALA A 169 11.22 -5.92 -24.24
CA ALA A 169 9.85 -5.66 -24.69
C ALA A 169 9.15 -4.74 -23.67
N PRO A 170 8.28 -3.80 -24.10
CA PRO A 170 7.49 -3.01 -23.17
C PRO A 170 6.46 -3.95 -22.50
N GLY A 171 6.68 -4.30 -21.24
CA GLY A 171 5.70 -5.02 -20.41
C GLY A 171 6.20 -6.27 -19.67
N ALA A 172 7.44 -6.72 -19.90
CA ALA A 172 8.05 -7.75 -19.05
C ALA A 172 8.95 -7.06 -18.01
N GLU A 173 8.50 -7.02 -16.75
CA GLU A 173 9.38 -6.66 -15.65
C GLU A 173 10.61 -7.59 -15.68
N PRO A 174 11.84 -7.05 -15.57
CA PRO A 174 13.03 -7.87 -15.55
C PRO A 174 12.96 -8.88 -14.39
N PRO A 175 13.40 -10.14 -14.59
CA PRO A 175 13.40 -11.13 -13.53
C PRO A 175 14.23 -10.59 -12.36
N LEU A 176 13.68 -10.73 -11.15
CA LEU A 176 14.34 -10.23 -9.95
C LEU A 176 15.64 -11.03 -9.77
N ALA A 177 16.78 -10.35 -9.89
CA ALA A 177 18.08 -10.94 -9.61
C ALA A 177 18.22 -11.06 -8.09
N LEU A 178 18.17 -12.29 -7.58
CA LEU A 178 18.31 -12.59 -6.18
C LEU A 178 19.70 -13.19 -5.96
N GLN A 179 20.55 -12.49 -5.20
CA GLN A 179 21.74 -13.10 -4.61
C GLN A 179 21.33 -13.83 -3.34
N GLU A 180 21.86 -15.04 -3.10
CA GLU A 180 21.54 -15.87 -1.93
C GLU A 180 21.72 -15.16 -0.57
N GLU A 181 22.57 -14.12 -0.52
CA GLU A 181 22.84 -13.28 0.66
C GLU A 181 21.87 -12.09 0.80
N GLY A 182 21.15 -11.75 -0.27
CA GLY A 182 20.27 -10.59 -0.39
C GLY A 182 18.77 -10.89 -0.26
N LEU A 183 18.37 -12.14 0.02
CA LEU A 183 16.97 -12.49 0.28
C LEU A 183 16.51 -11.98 1.66
N ASN A 184 16.23 -10.69 1.74
CA ASN A 184 15.59 -10.06 2.88
C ASN A 184 14.09 -9.80 2.61
N ALA A 185 13.30 -9.65 3.67
CA ALA A 185 11.84 -9.45 3.58
C ALA A 185 11.41 -8.29 2.64
N GLY A 186 12.27 -7.29 2.42
CA GLY A 186 12.03 -6.19 1.48
C GLY A 186 12.06 -6.59 0.00
N ALA A 187 12.91 -7.53 -0.40
CA ALA A 187 12.96 -8.06 -1.77
C ALA A 187 11.73 -8.93 -2.11
N ILE A 188 11.03 -9.42 -1.09
CA ILE A 188 9.89 -10.34 -1.21
C ILE A 188 8.58 -9.58 -1.34
N GLY A 189 8.50 -8.32 -0.88
CA GLY A 189 7.29 -7.49 -0.92
C GLY A 189 6.58 -7.49 -2.29
N PRO A 190 7.31 -7.29 -3.40
CA PRO A 190 6.73 -7.39 -4.74
C PRO A 190 6.29 -8.81 -5.13
N ALA A 191 6.88 -9.86 -4.56
CA ALA A 191 6.55 -11.26 -4.86
C ALA A 191 5.27 -11.74 -4.15
N VAL A 192 4.82 -11.05 -3.11
CA VAL A 192 3.55 -11.37 -2.44
C VAL A 192 2.39 -11.05 -3.39
N ASN A 193 1.48 -12.01 -3.56
CA ASN A 193 0.38 -12.00 -4.54
C ASN A 193 0.80 -12.08 -6.01
N ALA A 194 2.09 -12.16 -6.33
CA ALA A 194 2.52 -12.42 -7.70
C ALA A 194 2.14 -13.84 -8.13
N ARG A 195 1.78 -13.99 -9.41
CA ARG A 195 1.42 -15.26 -10.06
C ARG A 195 2.15 -15.36 -11.39
N ASP A 196 3.47 -15.42 -11.31
CA ASP A 196 4.34 -15.65 -12.44
C ASP A 196 5.11 -16.95 -12.23
N PHE A 197 4.80 -17.97 -13.04
CA PHE A 197 5.44 -19.28 -12.93
C PHE A 197 6.87 -19.30 -13.47
N GLY A 198 7.30 -18.23 -14.15
CA GLY A 198 8.65 -18.11 -14.68
C GLY A 198 9.05 -19.32 -15.52
N PRO A 199 10.27 -19.87 -15.33
CA PRO A 199 10.77 -21.03 -16.08
C PRO A 199 9.97 -22.32 -15.93
N LEU A 200 9.13 -22.46 -14.90
CA LEU A 200 8.25 -23.63 -14.73
C LEU A 200 6.98 -23.56 -15.61
N GLU A 201 6.69 -22.41 -16.22
CA GLU A 201 5.61 -22.15 -17.18
C GLU A 201 4.18 -22.23 -16.62
N ASN A 202 3.84 -23.23 -15.79
CA ASN A 202 2.47 -23.48 -15.35
C ASN A 202 2.36 -24.09 -13.94
N GLU A 203 1.12 -24.15 -13.44
CA GLU A 203 0.77 -24.63 -12.09
C GLU A 203 0.98 -26.14 -11.92
N ASP A 204 0.76 -26.95 -12.96
CA ASP A 204 0.93 -28.40 -12.90
C ASP A 204 2.40 -28.78 -12.66
N ARG A 205 3.34 -28.09 -13.33
CA ARG A 205 4.77 -28.29 -13.08
C ARG A 205 5.17 -27.86 -11.68
N LEU A 206 4.61 -26.75 -11.20
CA LEU A 206 4.87 -26.29 -9.84
C LEU A 206 4.37 -27.30 -8.80
N ALA A 207 3.18 -27.86 -8.99
CA ALA A 207 2.62 -28.88 -8.10
C ALA A 207 3.50 -30.13 -8.05
N ALA A 208 3.99 -30.61 -9.20
CA ALA A 208 4.92 -31.74 -9.28
C ALA A 208 6.26 -31.45 -8.58
N CYS A 209 6.75 -30.21 -8.68
CA CYS A 209 7.93 -29.74 -7.96
C CYS A 209 7.72 -29.72 -6.46
N MET A 210 6.59 -29.20 -5.99
CA MET A 210 6.23 -29.18 -4.58
C MET A 210 6.17 -30.61 -4.02
N GLU A 211 5.48 -31.51 -4.72
CA GLU A 211 5.38 -32.92 -4.31
C GLU A 211 6.76 -33.61 -4.26
N SER A 212 7.61 -33.37 -5.26
CA SER A 212 8.98 -33.91 -5.31
C SER A 212 9.89 -33.37 -4.20
N ASN A 213 9.53 -32.24 -3.59
CA ASN A 213 10.20 -31.63 -2.43
C ASN A 213 9.50 -31.92 -1.09
N GLY A 214 8.49 -32.80 -1.08
CA GLY A 214 7.72 -33.13 0.12
C GLY A 214 6.85 -31.97 0.63
N ILE A 215 6.50 -31.04 -0.25
CA ILE A 215 5.58 -29.91 0.02
C ILE A 215 4.20 -30.31 -0.51
N ASP A 216 3.18 -30.21 0.34
CA ASP A 216 1.80 -30.52 -0.06
C ASP A 216 1.34 -29.54 -1.17
N PRO A 217 1.00 -30.03 -2.38
CA PRO A 217 0.58 -29.18 -3.50
C PRO A 217 -0.76 -28.48 -3.23
N SER A 218 -1.52 -28.90 -2.21
CA SER A 218 -2.75 -28.24 -1.77
C SER A 218 -2.48 -26.90 -1.07
N ILE A 219 -1.25 -26.67 -0.58
CA ILE A 219 -0.86 -25.41 0.06
C ILE A 219 -0.68 -24.35 -1.01
N LYS A 220 -1.59 -23.37 -1.06
CA LYS A 220 -1.48 -22.24 -2.00
C LYS A 220 -0.31 -21.33 -1.61
N PRO A 221 0.69 -21.13 -2.48
CA PRO A 221 1.72 -20.13 -2.24
C PRO A 221 1.10 -18.73 -2.14
N ALA A 222 1.61 -17.96 -1.18
CA ALA A 222 1.32 -16.53 -1.04
C ALA A 222 1.88 -15.72 -2.23
N GLY A 223 2.87 -16.26 -2.94
CA GLY A 223 3.48 -15.66 -4.13
C GLY A 223 4.23 -16.68 -4.98
N ILE A 224 4.24 -16.47 -6.29
CA ILE A 224 4.98 -17.24 -7.28
C ILE A 224 5.62 -16.25 -8.25
N ARG A 225 6.94 -16.37 -8.49
CA ARG A 225 7.65 -15.46 -9.39
C ARG A 225 8.84 -16.15 -10.07
N GLY A 226 9.11 -15.82 -11.34
CA GLY A 226 10.41 -16.08 -11.97
C GLY A 226 11.53 -15.22 -11.39
N VAL A 227 12.64 -15.83 -11.02
CA VAL A 227 13.83 -15.17 -10.46
C VAL A 227 15.09 -15.69 -11.14
N THR A 228 16.20 -14.99 -10.96
CA THR A 228 17.52 -15.50 -11.34
C THR A 228 18.38 -15.59 -10.09
N VAL A 229 18.87 -16.79 -9.78
CA VAL A 229 19.74 -17.08 -8.63
C VAL A 229 21.11 -17.45 -9.17
N ASP A 230 22.13 -16.66 -8.83
CA ASP A 230 23.52 -16.87 -9.32
C ASP A 230 23.63 -17.05 -10.85
N GLY A 231 22.79 -16.32 -11.59
CA GLY A 231 22.75 -16.39 -13.05
C GLY A 231 21.93 -17.56 -13.62
N GLN A 232 21.39 -18.45 -12.78
CA GLN A 232 20.50 -19.53 -13.19
C GLN A 232 19.03 -19.12 -13.05
N PRO A 233 18.21 -19.32 -14.09
CA PRO A 233 16.78 -19.03 -14.00
C PRO A 233 16.10 -20.02 -13.04
N ALA A 234 15.23 -19.53 -12.16
CA ALA A 234 14.50 -20.34 -11.20
C ALA A 234 13.09 -19.77 -10.97
N THR A 235 12.19 -20.58 -10.41
CA THR A 235 10.87 -20.13 -9.96
C THR A 235 10.83 -20.14 -8.44
N LEU A 236 10.64 -18.98 -7.83
CA LEU A 236 10.50 -18.78 -6.40
C LEU A 236 9.03 -18.90 -5.98
N ILE A 237 8.76 -19.73 -4.99
CA ILE A 237 7.49 -19.75 -4.26
C ILE A 237 7.66 -19.24 -2.84
N LEU A 238 6.62 -18.55 -2.37
CA LEU A 238 6.51 -18.05 -1.02
C LEU A 238 5.38 -18.79 -0.30
N LEU A 239 5.73 -19.64 0.65
CA LEU A 239 4.78 -20.46 1.40
C LEU A 239 4.51 -19.87 2.79
N PRO A 240 3.25 -19.83 3.25
CA PRO A 240 2.94 -19.46 4.62
C PRO A 240 3.47 -20.54 5.58
N SER A 241 4.22 -20.13 6.60
CA SER A 241 4.77 -21.05 7.61
C SER A 241 3.78 -21.40 8.74
N GLY A 242 2.64 -20.71 8.81
CA GLY A 242 1.69 -20.79 9.92
C GLY A 242 2.04 -19.89 11.11
N GLN A 243 3.25 -19.30 11.16
CA GLN A 243 3.61 -18.27 12.13
C GLN A 243 3.46 -16.87 11.52
N ILE A 244 2.96 -15.92 12.31
CA ILE A 244 2.80 -14.53 11.86
C ILE A 244 4.17 -13.95 11.54
N GLY A 245 4.31 -13.35 10.36
CA GLY A 245 5.54 -12.71 9.92
C GLY A 245 6.58 -13.65 9.29
N GLN A 246 6.38 -14.97 9.35
CA GLN A 246 7.32 -15.95 8.78
C GLN A 246 6.81 -16.55 7.47
N PHE A 247 7.68 -16.59 6.47
CA PHE A 247 7.46 -17.22 5.18
C PHE A 247 8.57 -18.21 4.88
N ARG A 248 8.22 -19.35 4.30
CA ARG A 248 9.20 -20.28 3.72
C ARG A 248 9.36 -19.98 2.25
N LEU A 249 10.58 -19.72 1.82
CA LEU A 249 10.96 -19.44 0.46
C LEU A 249 11.60 -20.68 -0.13
N VAL A 250 11.09 -21.12 -1.27
CA VAL A 250 11.65 -22.25 -1.99
C VAL A 250 11.81 -21.85 -3.46
N ALA A 251 13.02 -21.98 -4.00
CA ALA A 251 13.26 -21.77 -5.43
C ALA A 251 13.51 -23.10 -6.13
N PHE A 252 12.86 -23.30 -7.27
CA PHE A 252 13.01 -24.47 -8.11
C PHE A 252 13.70 -24.11 -9.42
N ALA A 253 14.63 -24.95 -9.84
CA ALA A 253 15.26 -24.88 -11.15
C ALA A 253 14.27 -25.30 -12.26
N PRO A 254 14.52 -24.95 -13.53
CA PRO A 254 13.58 -25.21 -14.63
C PRO A 254 13.43 -26.71 -14.96
N ASP A 255 14.40 -27.53 -14.56
CA ASP A 255 14.44 -28.98 -14.74
C ASP A 255 13.79 -29.75 -13.58
N CYS A 256 13.22 -29.03 -12.61
CA CYS A 256 12.45 -29.62 -11.52
C CYS A 256 11.22 -30.38 -12.04
N GLY A 257 10.98 -31.55 -11.47
CA GLY A 257 9.87 -32.42 -11.88
C GLY A 257 9.89 -33.78 -11.17
N PRO A 258 9.07 -34.74 -11.62
CA PRO A 258 8.98 -36.05 -11.00
C PRO A 258 10.34 -36.74 -10.88
N GLY A 259 10.78 -37.01 -9.65
CA GLY A 259 12.07 -37.65 -9.37
C GLY A 259 13.29 -36.73 -9.44
N ASN A 260 13.11 -35.44 -9.78
CA ASN A 260 14.13 -34.41 -9.66
C ASN A 260 13.59 -33.24 -8.83
N PRO A 261 13.96 -33.12 -7.54
CA PRO A 261 13.44 -32.05 -6.70
C PRO A 261 13.87 -30.66 -7.21
N GLY A 262 14.98 -30.54 -7.95
CA GLY A 262 15.43 -29.29 -8.57
C GLY A 262 15.48 -28.09 -7.61
N THR A 263 15.70 -28.32 -6.31
CA THR A 263 15.71 -27.26 -5.29
C THR A 263 16.98 -26.44 -5.44
N VAL A 264 16.83 -25.15 -5.72
CA VAL A 264 17.95 -24.20 -5.76
C VAL A 264 18.25 -23.73 -4.34
N PHE A 265 17.23 -23.33 -3.59
CA PHE A 265 17.34 -23.09 -2.15
C PHE A 265 15.99 -23.24 -1.45
N ASP A 266 16.04 -23.46 -0.13
CA ASP A 266 14.89 -23.53 0.76
C ASP A 266 15.24 -22.89 2.11
N ARG A 267 14.59 -21.77 2.45
CA ARG A 267 14.85 -21.05 3.70
C ARG A 267 13.58 -20.43 4.26
N THR A 268 13.48 -20.37 5.57
CA THR A 268 12.45 -19.60 6.27
C THR A 268 12.97 -18.22 6.61
N VAL A 269 12.20 -17.19 6.31
CA VAL A 269 12.47 -15.78 6.68
C VAL A 269 11.31 -15.24 7.50
N GLY A 270 11.59 -14.43 8.51
CA GLY A 270 10.59 -13.74 9.33
C GLY A 270 11.21 -13.11 10.57
#